data_AF-A0A3B0UY23-F1
#
_entry.id   AF-A0A3B0UY23-F1
#
_cell.length_a   1.000
_cell.length_b   1.000
_cell.length_c   1.000
_cell.angle_alpha   90.00
_cell.angle_beta   90.00
_cell.angle_gamma   90.00
#
_symmetry.space_group_name_H-M   'P 1'
#
loop_
_entity.id
_entity.type
_entity.pdbx_description
1 polymer ?
#
loop_
_entity_poly.entity_id
_entity_poly.type
_entity_poly.pdbx_seq_one_letter_code
_entity_poly.pdbx_strand_id
1 'polypeptide(L)' 'MKKNIAIIMGGYSSEAAISLKSGEVVYQHISKNIYNTYKIHILQNKWVLVDDDNMEYPINRQDFSTKIDG' A
#
# COMPACT_ATOMS: atom_id res chain seq x y z
N MET A 1 -10.47 2.35 18.61
CA MET A 1 -10.20 1.71 17.29
C MET A 1 -9.15 2.52 16.57
N LYS A 2 -8.13 1.87 15.99
CA LYS A 2 -7.14 2.55 15.14
C LYS A 2 -7.77 2.88 13.78
N LYS A 3 -7.35 3.99 13.16
CA LYS A 3 -7.77 4.30 11.78
C LYS A 3 -6.96 3.47 10.79
N ASN A 4 -7.61 3.03 9.71
CA ASN A 4 -6.96 2.36 8.60
C ASN A 4 -6.37 3.42 7.66
N ILE A 5 -5.07 3.34 7.37
CA ILE A 5 -4.33 4.26 6.52
C ILE A 5 -3.70 3.46 5.38
N ALA A 6 -4.18 3.71 4.17
CA ALA A 6 -3.57 3.21 2.94
C ALA A 6 -2.44 4.15 2.50
N ILE A 7 -1.24 3.63 2.36
CA ILE A 7 -0.07 4.37 1.86
C ILE A 7 0.09 4.01 0.39
N ILE A 8 -0.32 4.92 -0.48
CA ILE A 8 -0.25 4.74 -1.93
C ILE A 8 1.17 5.04 -2.41
N MET A 9 1.71 4.13 -3.20
CA MET A 9 3.06 4.23 -3.75
C MET A 9 3.15 3.58 -5.14
N GLY A 10 4.13 4.01 -5.92
CA GLY A 10 4.24 3.70 -7.35
C GLY A 10 3.73 4.86 -8.23
N GLY A 11 2.91 4.54 -9.22
CA GLY A 11 2.39 5.45 -10.22
C GLY A 11 2.62 4.94 -11.64
N TYR A 12 2.16 5.70 -12.64
CA TYR A 12 2.31 5.35 -14.05
C TYR A 12 3.46 6.11 -14.74
N SER A 13 4.29 6.80 -13.97
CA SER A 13 5.44 7.58 -14.46
C SER A 13 6.77 6.83 -14.33
N SER A 14 7.82 7.39 -14.92
CA SER A 14 9.21 6.94 -14.73
C SER A 14 9.68 7.01 -13.27
N GLU A 15 8.95 7.70 -12.40
CA GLU A 15 9.27 7.87 -10.98
C GLU A 15 8.63 6.80 -10.09
N ALA A 16 7.91 5.82 -10.65
CA ALA A 16 7.25 4.77 -9.87
C ALA A 16 8.19 4.08 -8.87
N ALA A 17 9.42 3.77 -9.29
CA ALA A 17 10.43 3.17 -8.40
C ALA A 17 10.88 4.11 -7.27
N ILE A 18 10.92 5.42 -7.51
CA ILE A 18 11.25 6.43 -6.51
C ILE A 18 10.07 6.54 -5.51
N SER A 19 8.84 6.59 -6.02
CA SER A 19 7.61 6.62 -5.23
C SER A 19 7.46 5.40 -4.31
N LEU A 20 7.81 4.20 -4.79
CA LEU A 20 7.87 2.98 -3.96
C LEU A 20 8.84 3.15 -2.79
N LYS A 21 10.06 3.66 -3.03
CA LYS A 21 11.05 3.89 -1.96
C LYS A 21 10.57 4.94 -0.95
N SER A 22 10.01 6.05 -1.42
CA SER A 22 9.47 7.09 -0.53
C SER A 22 8.29 6.58 0.30
N GLY A 23 7.39 5.80 -0.30
CA GLY A 23 6.25 5.18 0.38
C GLY A 23 6.68 4.18 1.46
N GLU A 24 7.72 3.39 1.19
CA GLU A 24 8.30 2.46 2.17
C GLU A 24 8.87 3.20 3.39
N VAL A 25 9.57 4.33 3.19
CA VAL A 25 10.04 5.17 4.31
C VAL A 25 8.87 5.66 5.17
N VAL A 26 7.76 6.09 4.55
CA VAL A 26 6.57 6.50 5.30
C VAL A 26 5.97 5.32 6.07
N TYR A 27 5.85 4.14 5.44
CA TYR A 27 5.34 2.93 6.08
C TYR A 27 6.17 2.49 7.31
N GLN A 28 7.48 2.65 7.25
CA GLN A 28 8.39 2.32 8.35
C GLN A 28 8.27 3.26 9.55
N HIS A 29 8.02 4.55 9.29
CA HIS A 29 8.05 5.58 10.34
C HIS A 29 6.66 5.95 10.89
N ILE A 30 5.58 5.62 10.17
CA ILE A 30 4.23 5.87 10.65
C ILE A 30 3.93 5.00 11.90
N SER A 31 3.33 5.63 12.90
CA SER A 31 3.13 5.00 14.20
C SER A 31 2.05 3.91 14.16
N LYS A 32 2.47 2.63 14.06
CA LYS A 32 1.57 1.45 14.03
C LYS A 32 0.78 1.24 15.34
N ASN A 33 1.12 1.94 16.42
CA ASN A 33 0.30 1.99 17.65
C ASN A 33 -0.93 2.91 17.52
N ILE A 34 -0.94 3.87 16.58
CA ILE A 34 -2.06 4.79 16.34
C ILE A 34 -2.90 4.34 15.13
N TYR A 35 -2.24 3.79 14.11
CA TYR A 35 -2.84 3.46 12.82
C TYR A 35 -2.66 1.98 12.46
N ASN A 36 -3.63 1.44 11.71
CA ASN A 36 -3.42 0.23 10.93
C ASN A 36 -2.97 0.69 9.53
N THR A 37 -1.81 0.25 9.09
CA THR A 37 -1.14 0.80 7.92
C THR A 37 -1.01 -0.25 6.85
N TYR A 38 -1.33 0.09 5.60
CA TYR A 38 -1.34 -0.84 4.48
C TYR A 38 -0.57 -0.25 3.30
N LYS A 39 0.38 -1.00 2.74
CA LYS A 39 1.12 -0.60 1.53
C LYS A 39 0.26 -0.88 0.31
N ILE A 40 0.00 0.14 -0.50
CA ILE A 40 -0.80 0.03 -1.72
C ILE A 40 0.07 0.38 -2.92
N HIS A 41 0.39 -0.62 -3.73
CA HIS A 41 1.13 -0.44 -4.97
C HIS A 41 0.16 -0.17 -6.11
N ILE A 42 0.25 1.02 -6.69
CA ILE A 42 -0.43 1.40 -7.93
C ILE A 42 0.60 1.36 -9.05
N LEU A 43 0.54 0.34 -9.90
CA LEU A 43 1.45 0.16 -11.03
C LEU A 43 0.64 0.06 -12.32
N GLN A 44 1.26 0.32 -13.47
CA GLN A 44 0.57 0.34 -14.77
C GLN A 44 -0.24 -0.92 -15.05
N ASN A 45 0.22 -2.07 -14.56
CA ASN A 45 -0.38 -3.38 -14.78
C ASN A 45 -1.15 -3.93 -13.56
N LYS A 46 -1.04 -3.35 -12.36
CA LYS A 46 -1.66 -3.92 -11.16
C LYS A 46 -1.87 -2.91 -10.04
N TRP A 47 -2.95 -3.11 -9.28
CA TRP A 47 -3.25 -2.42 -8.03
C TRP A 47 -3.36 -3.46 -6.93
N VAL A 48 -2.39 -3.46 -6.02
CA VAL A 48 -2.27 -4.50 -5.00
C VAL A 48 -1.95 -3.93 -3.63
N LEU A 49 -2.51 -4.55 -2.61
CA LEU A 49 -2.01 -4.44 -1.24
C LEU A 49 -0.81 -5.36 -1.11
N VAL A 50 0.24 -4.87 -0.47
CA VAL A 50 1.44 -5.68 -0.18
C VAL A 50 1.58 -5.78 1.33
N ASP A 51 1.62 -7.00 1.86
CA ASP A 51 1.84 -7.23 3.29
C ASP A 51 3.33 -7.21 3.66
N ASP A 52 3.64 -7.56 4.91
CA ASP A 52 5.01 -7.59 5.43
C ASP A 52 5.81 -8.79 4.88
N ASP A 53 5.14 -9.83 4.39
CA ASP A 53 5.75 -11.02 3.75
C ASP A 53 5.90 -10.86 2.22
N ASN A 54 5.61 -9.65 1.70
CA ASN A 54 5.57 -9.31 0.28
C ASN A 54 4.52 -10.09 -0.53
N MET A 55 3.48 -10.62 0.12
CA MET A 55 2.34 -11.18 -0.59
C MET A 55 1.48 -10.07 -1.16
N GLU A 56 0.96 -10.30 -2.36
CA GLU A 56 0.14 -9.34 -3.09
C GLU A 56 -1.33 -9.73 -3.08
N TYR A 57 -2.20 -8.81 -2.68
CA TYR A 57 -3.65 -8.98 -2.70
C TYR A 57 -4.27 -7.95 -3.64
N PRO A 58 -5.11 -8.36 -4.60
CA PRO A 58 -5.75 -7.42 -5.52
C PRO A 58 -6.65 -6.44 -4.77
N ILE A 59 -6.64 -5.19 -5.22
CA ILE A 59 -7.49 -4.13 -4.67
C ILE A 59 -8.62 -3.79 -5.65
N ASN A 60 -9.83 -3.62 -5.10
CA ASN A 60 -10.92 -3.01 -5.83
C ASN A 60 -10.62 -1.53 -6.06
N ARG A 61 -10.50 -1.14 -7.33
CA ARG A 61 -10.14 0.22 -7.75
C ARG A 61 -11.22 1.27 -7.49
N GLN A 62 -12.47 0.85 -7.22
CA GLN A 62 -13.58 1.78 -6.98
C GLN A 62 -13.60 2.30 -5.54
N ASP A 63 -13.26 1.46 -4.57
CA ASP A 63 -13.40 1.77 -3.14
C ASP A 63 -12.15 1.43 -2.29
N PHE A 64 -11.07 0.98 -2.92
CA PHE A 64 -9.83 0.54 -2.27
C PHE A 64 -10.01 -0.62 -1.29
N SER A 65 -11.11 -1.37 -1.38
CA SER A 65 -11.31 -2.59 -0.60
C SER A 65 -10.43 -3.73 -1.10
N THR A 66 -10.05 -4.62 -0.20
CA THR A 66 -9.33 -5.85 -0.53
C THR A 66 -9.71 -6.95 0.45
N LYS A 67 -9.56 -8.20 0.02
CA LYS A 67 -9.69 -9.38 0.87
C LYS A 67 -8.29 -9.91 1.13
N ILE A 68 -7.91 -9.87 2.40
CA ILE A 68 -6.71 -10.52 2.91
C ILE A 68 -7.24 -11.78 3.56
N ASP A 69 -6.99 -12.94 2.96
CA ASP A 69 -7.57 -14.20 3.44
C ASP A 69 -7.08 -14.54 4.84
N GLY A 70 -8.05 -14.67 5.74
CA GLY A 70 -8.10 -15.58 6.86
C GLY A 70 -9.44 -16.30 6.81
#